data_AF-A0A8C6LIV6-F1
#
_entry.id   AF-A0A8C6LIV6-F1
#
_cell.length_a   1.000
_cell.length_b   1.000
_cell.length_c   1.000
_cell.angle_alpha   90.00
_cell.angle_beta   90.00
_cell.angle_gamma   90.00
#
_symmetry.space_group_name_H-M   'P 1'
#
loop_
_entity.id
_entity.type
_entity.pdbx_description
1 polymer ?
#
loop_
_entity_poly.entity_id
_entity_poly.type
_entity_poly.pdbx_seq_one_letter_code
_entity_poly.pdbx_strand_id
1 'polypeptide(L)'
;MASDQKAPLGSIDNPRKFLDQDFDALQKECLKLGKLFSDPTFPAEQKSIGMPEDPNPAKAIKWKRPKEISKDAVFVDETTGTTDICQGQLGDCWLLAALSSLTVHSQLFAKVVPPNQSLTEPYAGIFHFTFWQYGEWVEVVVDDRLPVRDGRLLFSYSRARNEFWSALVEKAYAKLVGSYGSLKGGNISEGMEDFTGGIAYSLPVASRTPPVLWRSLSAALTRGSLLSCFIQAHTYSDVGKVTPDGLVMGHAYAITNSDKVMKGSEEVLLLRLRNPWGFVEFCGSWSDKCKDWDETDQAEKDRIKLKLEEDGEFWISIDDFSKTFNMVELCSMSPDSLEEDTAAGQSTWTVSEHKGTWVSGSTAGGSRKNNKSFWKNPQFHLVLQEQDQDEEEEEEEEDNDQQDDDDKLDDGDQMMTAEEKKKAQKQKQKAKHCTVLVELLQKNRRQKDKTNFLYVAFHVYKMQGTCLDRNFFMTNRPVGRSGTYKAQRGVWRKLRLDPGNYIIVGSTYRPNAPGEFFIRIFSKTSNTLGQIIFGEDTEGRSTLSREQVENLLTDLRTLQVRVCVCVCVCVCVCVCVCM
;
A
#
# COMPACT_ATOMS: atom_id res chain seq x y z
N MET A 1 14.53 -22.81 30.12
CA MET A 1 15.22 -21.63 29.56
C MET A 1 14.59 -21.38 28.19
N ALA A 2 13.67 -20.43 28.10
CA ALA A 2 13.12 -20.03 26.81
C ALA A 2 14.22 -19.29 26.07
N SER A 3 14.57 -19.73 24.86
CA SER A 3 15.50 -19.02 24.00
C SER A 3 14.91 -17.66 23.65
N ASP A 4 15.61 -16.59 24.03
CA ASP A 4 15.35 -15.21 23.61
C ASP A 4 15.58 -15.11 22.09
N GLN A 5 14.63 -15.61 21.28
CA GLN A 5 14.67 -15.45 19.84
C GLN A 5 14.33 -13.99 19.55
N LYS A 6 15.37 -13.18 19.30
CA LYS A 6 15.20 -11.82 18.78
C LYS A 6 14.34 -11.87 17.52
N ALA A 7 13.35 -10.99 17.44
CA ALA A 7 12.48 -10.86 16.28
C ALA A 7 13.31 -10.65 14.98
N PRO A 8 12.87 -11.17 13.83
CA PRO A 8 13.65 -11.09 12.59
C PRO A 8 13.77 -9.65 12.10
N LEU A 9 14.94 -9.28 11.56
CA LEU A 9 15.19 -7.93 11.06
C LEU A 9 14.23 -7.57 9.93
N GLY A 10 13.56 -6.43 10.05
CA GLY A 10 12.49 -5.98 9.15
C GLY A 10 11.08 -6.37 9.62
N SER A 11 10.93 -7.06 10.75
CA SER A 11 9.63 -7.18 11.42
C SER A 11 9.28 -5.89 12.15
N ILE A 12 8.01 -5.75 12.56
CA ILE A 12 7.56 -4.59 13.36
C ILE A 12 8.28 -4.51 14.71
N ASP A 13 8.64 -5.64 15.32
CA ASP A 13 9.35 -5.71 16.61
C ASP A 13 10.87 -5.53 16.48
N ASN A 14 11.42 -5.58 15.26
CA ASN A 14 12.83 -5.34 14.96
C ASN A 14 12.97 -4.65 13.59
N PRO A 15 12.50 -3.40 13.47
CA PRO A 15 12.46 -2.69 12.20
C PRO A 15 13.87 -2.37 11.71
N ARG A 16 14.03 -2.27 10.38
CA ARG A 16 15.29 -1.79 9.79
C ARG A 16 15.50 -0.33 10.13
N LYS A 17 16.68 0.00 10.66
CA LYS A 17 17.07 1.38 10.97
C LYS A 17 17.38 2.12 9.68
N PHE A 18 16.57 3.12 9.35
CA PHE A 18 16.79 3.93 8.16
C PHE A 18 18.09 4.73 8.31
N LEU A 19 18.98 4.63 7.32
CA LEU A 19 20.29 5.30 7.29
C LEU A 19 21.14 5.01 8.55
N ASP A 20 21.00 3.80 9.10
CA ASP A 20 21.75 3.30 10.27
C ASP A 20 21.58 4.14 11.55
N GLN A 21 20.49 4.90 11.65
CA GLN A 21 20.16 5.69 12.84
C GLN A 21 19.35 4.88 13.86
N ASP A 22 19.85 4.77 15.09
CA ASP A 22 19.20 4.10 16.21
C ASP A 22 18.58 5.14 17.15
N PHE A 23 17.25 5.15 17.28
CA PHE A 23 16.54 6.12 18.11
C PHE A 23 17.04 6.15 19.56
N ASP A 24 17.08 4.98 20.21
CA ASP A 24 17.44 4.86 21.63
C ASP A 24 18.87 5.34 21.90
N ALA A 25 19.82 4.97 21.04
CA ALA A 25 21.22 5.35 21.16
C ALA A 25 21.39 6.86 20.97
N LEU A 26 20.77 7.42 19.93
CA LEU A 26 20.83 8.86 19.63
C LEU A 26 20.16 9.70 20.72
N GLN A 27 19.00 9.26 21.23
CA GLN A 27 18.31 9.93 22.33
C GLN A 27 19.16 9.91 23.59
N LYS A 28 19.71 8.76 23.98
CA LYS A 28 20.60 8.64 25.16
C LYS A 28 21.84 9.51 25.04
N GLU A 29 22.46 9.57 23.86
CA GLU A 29 23.60 10.43 23.60
C GLU A 29 23.25 11.92 23.75
N CYS A 30 22.14 12.35 23.15
CA CYS A 30 21.67 13.73 23.23
C CYS A 30 21.35 14.15 24.67
N LEU A 31 20.66 13.30 25.42
CA LEU A 31 20.37 13.51 26.85
C LEU A 31 21.65 13.60 27.68
N LYS A 32 22.62 12.71 27.44
CA LYS A 32 23.92 12.71 28.13
C LYS A 32 24.72 13.99 27.87
N LEU A 33 24.65 14.51 26.64
CA LEU A 33 25.37 15.73 26.24
C LEU A 33 24.61 17.03 26.57
N GLY A 34 23.35 16.95 26.99
CA GLY A 34 22.50 18.11 27.20
C GLY A 34 22.25 18.91 25.92
N LYS A 35 22.15 18.22 24.77
CA LYS A 35 21.96 18.84 23.45
C LYS A 35 20.70 18.29 22.77
N LEU A 36 20.07 19.12 21.95
CA LEU A 36 18.96 18.68 21.11
C LEU A 36 19.50 18.03 19.82
N PHE A 37 18.88 16.93 19.42
CA PHE A 37 19.22 16.21 18.21
C PHE A 37 19.08 17.11 16.97
N SER A 38 20.07 17.03 16.09
CA SER A 38 20.06 17.68 14.79
C SER A 38 20.36 16.60 13.77
N ASP A 39 19.37 16.23 12.98
CA ASP A 39 19.47 15.12 12.06
C ASP A 39 20.47 15.40 10.94
N PRO A 40 21.60 14.68 10.87
CA PRO A 40 22.60 14.88 9.82
C PRO A 40 22.13 14.36 8.45
N THR A 41 21.16 13.44 8.44
CA THR A 41 20.68 12.77 7.22
C THR A 41 19.51 13.48 6.57
N PHE A 42 18.79 14.32 7.32
CA PHE A 42 17.70 15.17 6.83
C PHE A 42 17.77 16.56 7.47
N PRO A 43 18.79 17.36 7.13
CA PRO A 43 19.06 18.61 7.82
C PRO A 43 18.02 19.69 7.49
N ALA A 44 17.93 20.67 8.37
CA ALA A 44 17.04 21.83 8.26
C ALA A 44 17.47 22.81 7.14
N GLU A 45 17.48 22.35 5.89
CA GLU A 45 18.00 23.04 4.71
C GLU A 45 17.02 22.92 3.53
N GLN A 46 17.22 23.75 2.50
CA GLN A 46 16.37 23.77 1.31
C GLN A 46 16.31 22.41 0.59
N LYS A 47 17.38 21.61 0.64
CA LYS A 47 17.41 20.27 0.03
C LYS A 47 16.36 19.31 0.63
N SER A 48 16.07 19.43 1.93
CA SER A 48 15.05 18.64 2.61
C SER A 48 13.63 19.12 2.29
N ILE A 49 13.47 20.39 1.94
CA ILE A 49 12.22 20.92 1.38
C ILE A 49 11.99 20.38 -0.03
N GLY A 50 13.03 20.32 -0.87
CA GLY A 50 12.92 19.74 -2.22
C GLY A 50 12.06 20.54 -3.21
N MET A 51 11.80 21.81 -2.93
CA MET A 51 11.06 22.73 -3.79
C MET A 51 11.86 24.01 -4.03
N PRO A 52 11.54 24.82 -5.06
CA PRO A 52 12.21 26.11 -5.28
C PRO A 52 12.08 27.04 -4.08
N GLU A 53 13.10 27.87 -3.84
CA GLU A 53 13.04 28.92 -2.82
C GLU A 53 12.00 29.98 -3.17
N ASP A 54 11.44 30.62 -2.15
CA ASP A 54 10.57 31.77 -2.36
C ASP A 54 11.43 32.94 -2.92
N PRO A 55 11.02 33.58 -4.03
CA PRO A 55 11.78 34.69 -4.59
C PRO A 55 11.85 35.91 -3.66
N ASN A 56 10.96 36.00 -2.66
CA ASN A 56 11.00 37.02 -1.62
C ASN A 56 11.75 36.50 -0.37
N PRO A 57 12.93 37.03 -0.04
CA PRO A 57 13.68 36.63 1.15
C PRO A 57 12.92 36.79 2.47
N ALA A 58 11.95 37.71 2.55
CA ALA A 58 11.12 37.88 3.74
C ALA A 58 10.20 36.66 3.99
N LYS A 59 9.87 35.91 2.93
CA LYS A 59 9.05 34.69 2.96
C LYS A 59 9.89 33.41 2.97
N ALA A 60 11.20 33.52 3.19
CA ALA A 60 12.09 32.39 3.31
C ALA A 60 11.61 31.43 4.42
N ILE A 61 11.71 30.13 4.13
CA ILE A 61 11.32 29.08 5.06
C ILE A 61 12.29 29.06 6.23
N LYS A 62 11.75 29.08 7.45
CA LYS A 62 12.52 28.93 8.68
C LYS A 62 12.24 27.57 9.28
N TRP A 63 13.23 26.98 9.92
CA TRP A 63 13.05 25.71 10.64
C TRP A 63 12.97 25.99 12.13
N LYS A 64 11.89 25.55 12.77
CA LYS A 64 11.63 25.77 14.19
C LYS A 64 11.13 24.50 14.85
N ARG A 65 11.50 24.29 16.12
CA ARG A 65 10.97 23.20 16.94
C ARG A 65 9.57 23.56 17.46
N PRO A 66 8.73 22.58 17.84
CA PRO A 66 7.41 22.80 18.41
C PRO A 66 7.37 23.85 19.53
N LYS A 67 8.31 23.77 20.49
CA LYS A 67 8.43 24.72 21.61
C LYS A 67 8.79 26.15 21.21
N GLU A 68 9.31 26.36 20.00
CA GLU A 68 9.58 27.69 19.43
C GLU A 68 8.38 28.24 18.62
N ILE A 69 7.39 27.39 18.34
CA ILE A 69 6.17 27.70 17.59
C ILE A 69 5.02 27.94 18.57
N SER A 70 4.78 27.00 19.51
CA SER A 70 3.79 27.12 20.59
C SER A 70 4.42 26.85 21.95
N LYS A 71 3.99 27.60 22.98
CA LYS A 71 4.54 27.47 24.35
C LYS A 71 4.04 26.23 25.08
N ASP A 72 2.83 25.81 24.76
CA ASP A 72 2.10 24.65 25.26
C ASP A 72 2.18 23.46 24.29
N ALA A 73 3.25 23.38 23.50
CA ALA A 73 3.41 22.35 22.49
C ALA A 73 3.42 20.94 23.10
N VAL A 74 2.56 20.07 22.58
CA VAL A 74 2.44 18.65 22.92
C VAL A 74 2.70 17.77 21.69
N PHE A 75 3.14 16.54 21.93
CA PHE A 75 3.31 15.59 20.84
C PHE A 75 1.93 15.11 20.37
N VAL A 76 1.13 14.59 21.30
CA VAL A 76 -0.27 14.18 21.15
C VAL A 76 -1.07 14.82 22.29
N ASP A 77 -2.27 15.37 22.00
CA ASP A 77 -3.17 15.95 23.01
C ASP A 77 -4.33 15.01 23.33
N GLU A 78 -4.29 14.33 24.50
CA GLU A 78 -5.26 13.34 25.02
C GLU A 78 -5.64 12.15 24.10
N THR A 79 -6.11 12.42 22.89
CA THR A 79 -6.56 11.47 21.89
C THR A 79 -6.07 11.87 20.50
N THR A 80 -5.63 10.90 19.70
CA THR A 80 -5.32 11.13 18.28
C THR A 80 -6.61 11.12 17.46
N GLY A 81 -6.84 12.18 16.68
CA GLY A 81 -8.03 12.36 15.86
C GLY A 81 -7.72 12.74 14.41
N THR A 82 -8.75 12.62 13.57
CA THR A 82 -8.69 13.04 12.15
C THR A 82 -8.51 14.55 11.99
N THR A 83 -8.85 15.33 13.02
CA THR A 83 -8.70 16.80 13.09
C THR A 83 -7.26 17.27 13.33
N ASP A 84 -6.38 16.35 13.73
CA ASP A 84 -4.97 16.63 13.99
C ASP A 84 -4.17 16.69 12.67
N ILE A 85 -4.83 16.31 11.58
CA ILE A 85 -4.28 16.23 10.23
C ILE A 85 -5.02 17.26 9.38
N CYS A 86 -4.37 18.41 9.19
CA CYS A 86 -4.77 19.43 8.24
C CYS A 86 -3.64 19.67 7.24
N GLN A 87 -3.97 19.66 5.96
CA GLN A 87 -3.01 19.86 4.88
C GLN A 87 -2.50 21.29 4.83
N GLY A 88 -1.18 21.43 4.73
CA GLY A 88 -0.54 22.71 4.47
C GLY A 88 -0.49 23.07 2.98
N GLN A 89 0.64 23.63 2.55
CA GLN A 89 0.83 24.12 1.18
C GLN A 89 1.34 23.05 0.20
N LEU A 90 1.49 21.80 0.64
CA LEU A 90 1.99 20.69 -0.17
C LEU A 90 0.83 19.89 -0.77
N GLY A 91 1.01 19.38 -1.98
CA GLY A 91 0.01 18.59 -2.69
C GLY A 91 0.08 17.10 -2.35
N ASP A 92 0.09 16.76 -1.06
CA ASP A 92 0.24 15.41 -0.52
C ASP A 92 -1.02 14.91 0.20
N CYS A 93 -2.18 15.41 -0.23
CA CYS A 93 -3.51 14.98 0.25
C CYS A 93 -3.68 13.46 0.29
N TRP A 94 -3.07 12.73 -0.65
CA TRP A 94 -3.08 11.27 -0.70
C TRP A 94 -2.49 10.62 0.56
N LEU A 95 -1.39 11.18 1.07
CA LEU A 95 -0.72 10.69 2.27
C LEU A 95 -1.53 11.06 3.52
N LEU A 96 -2.03 12.30 3.58
CA LEU A 96 -2.79 12.80 4.72
C LEU A 96 -4.17 12.15 4.84
N ALA A 97 -4.83 11.82 3.73
CA ALA A 97 -6.05 11.02 3.71
C ALA A 97 -5.77 9.59 4.21
N ALA A 98 -4.69 8.95 3.74
CA ALA A 98 -4.27 7.64 4.25
C ALA A 98 -4.00 7.70 5.77
N LEU A 99 -3.29 8.73 6.24
CA LEU A 99 -3.01 8.92 7.67
C LEU A 99 -4.28 9.19 8.47
N SER A 100 -5.24 9.93 7.91
CA SER A 100 -6.54 10.17 8.54
C SER A 100 -7.32 8.87 8.72
N SER A 101 -7.33 7.99 7.70
CA SER A 101 -7.94 6.66 7.81
C SER A 101 -7.20 5.72 8.78
N LEU A 102 -5.93 6.00 9.10
CA LEU A 102 -5.19 5.24 10.12
C LEU A 102 -5.61 5.62 11.55
N THR A 103 -5.98 6.88 11.80
CA THR A 103 -6.34 7.36 13.16
C THR A 103 -7.54 6.65 13.77
N VAL A 104 -8.43 6.09 12.94
CA VAL A 104 -9.57 5.29 13.43
C VAL A 104 -9.17 3.90 13.91
N HIS A 105 -7.91 3.47 13.66
CA HIS A 105 -7.38 2.14 13.99
C HIS A 105 -6.20 2.23 14.95
N SER A 106 -6.45 2.32 16.26
CA SER A 106 -5.42 2.56 17.29
C SER A 106 -4.24 1.58 17.27
N GLN A 107 -4.48 0.29 16.97
CA GLN A 107 -3.41 -0.71 16.90
C GLN A 107 -2.50 -0.53 15.68
N LEU A 108 -3.07 -0.17 14.52
CA LEU A 108 -2.28 0.11 13.32
C LEU A 108 -1.58 1.46 13.45
N PHE A 109 -2.25 2.44 14.05
CA PHE A 109 -1.65 3.74 14.36
C PHE A 109 -0.38 3.59 15.20
N ALA A 110 -0.42 2.78 16.27
CA ALA A 110 0.74 2.54 17.13
C ALA A 110 1.92 1.86 16.41
N LYS A 111 1.68 1.21 15.26
CA LYS A 111 2.75 0.67 14.41
C LYS A 111 3.44 1.74 13.57
N VAL A 112 2.82 2.89 13.34
CA VAL A 112 3.42 3.99 12.57
C VAL A 112 3.95 5.08 13.47
N VAL A 113 3.21 5.36 14.55
CA VAL A 113 3.53 6.33 15.59
C VAL A 113 3.73 5.56 16.89
N PRO A 114 4.95 5.07 17.18
CA PRO A 114 5.24 4.37 18.40
C PRO A 114 4.84 5.20 19.64
N PRO A 115 4.24 4.57 20.67
CA PRO A 115 3.86 5.26 21.89
C PRO A 115 5.09 5.73 22.67
N ASN A 116 4.87 6.50 23.73
CA ASN A 116 5.90 7.00 24.67
C ASN A 116 6.86 8.05 24.09
N GLN A 117 6.43 8.77 23.06
CA GLN A 117 7.10 9.97 22.56
C GLN A 117 6.46 11.22 23.18
N SER A 118 7.27 12.21 23.57
CA SER A 118 6.77 13.42 24.21
C SER A 118 7.63 14.64 23.91
N LEU A 119 7.02 15.82 23.99
CA LEU A 119 7.73 17.10 24.05
C LEU A 119 8.10 17.49 25.50
N THR A 120 7.70 16.71 26.50
CA THR A 120 8.11 16.87 27.90
C THR A 120 9.31 15.99 28.25
N GLU A 121 9.91 16.19 29.42
CA GLU A 121 11.08 15.43 29.84
C GLU A 121 10.80 13.91 29.93
N PRO A 122 11.73 13.04 29.48
CA PRO A 122 13.06 13.35 28.95
C PRO A 122 13.04 13.79 27.48
N TYR A 123 13.33 15.07 27.22
CA TYR A 123 13.22 15.67 25.88
C TYR A 123 14.59 15.94 25.26
N ALA A 124 14.83 15.35 24.09
CA ALA A 124 16.06 15.53 23.31
C ALA A 124 15.83 16.05 21.88
N GLY A 125 14.61 16.49 21.55
CA GLY A 125 14.27 17.00 20.21
C GLY A 125 14.41 15.96 19.10
N ILE A 126 14.13 14.70 19.41
CA ILE A 126 14.26 13.50 18.56
C ILE A 126 12.98 12.66 18.68
N PHE A 127 12.50 12.16 17.55
CA PHE A 127 11.30 11.34 17.40
C PHE A 127 11.58 10.21 16.41
N HIS A 128 10.75 9.17 16.41
CA HIS A 128 10.83 8.07 15.46
C HIS A 128 9.45 7.58 15.03
N PHE A 129 9.41 7.07 13.81
CA PHE A 129 8.21 6.55 13.16
C PHE A 129 8.57 5.30 12.37
N THR A 130 7.59 4.47 12.09
CA THR A 130 7.82 3.19 11.42
C THR A 130 6.93 3.05 10.20
N PHE A 131 7.52 2.72 9.06
CA PHE A 131 6.81 2.58 7.79
C PHE A 131 7.12 1.23 7.18
N TRP A 132 6.11 0.59 6.62
CA TRP A 132 6.30 -0.60 5.82
C TRP A 132 6.86 -0.22 4.45
N GLN A 133 7.92 -0.90 4.01
CA GLN A 133 8.59 -0.69 2.74
C GLN A 133 8.90 -2.05 2.11
N TYR A 134 8.03 -2.48 1.19
CA TYR A 134 8.29 -3.63 0.31
C TYR A 134 8.68 -4.92 1.06
N GLY A 135 7.87 -5.28 2.05
CA GLY A 135 8.00 -6.48 2.88
C GLY A 135 8.72 -6.26 4.22
N GLU A 136 9.21 -5.05 4.50
CA GLU A 136 9.98 -4.77 5.71
C GLU A 136 9.51 -3.50 6.41
N TRP A 137 9.39 -3.56 7.74
CA TRP A 137 9.22 -2.36 8.56
C TRP A 137 10.54 -1.62 8.71
N VAL A 138 10.50 -0.31 8.51
CA VAL A 138 11.65 0.60 8.55
C VAL A 138 11.39 1.68 9.59
N GLU A 139 12.29 1.80 10.58
CA GLU A 139 12.29 2.87 11.58
C GLU A 139 13.02 4.10 11.02
N VAL A 140 12.34 5.24 11.04
CA VAL A 140 12.83 6.52 10.58
C VAL A 140 12.88 7.49 11.76
N VAL A 141 14.10 7.84 12.16
CA VAL A 141 14.38 8.84 13.18
C VAL A 141 14.35 10.24 12.56
N VAL A 142 13.78 11.23 13.24
CA VAL A 142 13.84 12.65 12.84
C VAL A 142 14.08 13.54 14.05
N ASP A 143 14.72 14.68 13.85
CA ASP A 143 14.59 15.78 14.82
C ASP A 143 13.23 16.48 14.67
N ASP A 144 12.86 17.32 15.63
CA ASP A 144 11.58 18.03 15.63
C ASP A 144 11.58 19.42 14.96
N ARG A 145 12.64 19.79 14.21
CA ARG A 145 12.61 21.07 13.46
C ARG A 145 11.64 20.96 12.29
N LEU A 146 10.63 21.82 12.25
CA LEU A 146 9.60 21.84 11.22
C LEU A 146 9.69 23.09 10.34
N PRO A 147 9.37 22.99 9.04
CA PRO A 147 9.30 24.14 8.13
C PRO A 147 8.18 25.11 8.51
N VAL A 148 8.53 26.38 8.70
CA VAL A 148 7.64 27.47 9.14
C VAL A 148 7.80 28.67 8.22
N ARG A 149 6.66 29.27 7.85
CA ARG A 149 6.58 30.55 7.15
C ARG A 149 5.59 31.46 7.88
N ASP A 150 5.97 32.71 8.10
CA ASP A 150 5.14 33.71 8.80
C ASP A 150 4.58 33.22 10.16
N GLY A 151 5.38 32.42 10.89
CA GLY A 151 5.02 31.89 12.20
C GLY A 151 4.06 30.69 12.18
N ARG A 152 3.71 30.15 11.00
CA ARG A 152 2.86 28.97 10.84
C ARG A 152 3.60 27.82 10.17
N LEU A 153 3.22 26.59 10.52
CA LEU A 153 3.69 25.39 9.83
C LEU A 153 3.36 25.51 8.34
N LEU A 154 4.32 25.12 7.50
CA LEU A 154 4.18 25.19 6.05
C LEU A 154 3.41 24.00 5.47
N PHE A 155 3.57 22.83 6.11
CA PHE A 155 3.01 21.55 5.69
C PHE A 155 1.94 21.09 6.69
N SER A 156 1.81 19.80 6.97
CA SER A 156 0.77 19.29 7.87
C SER A 156 0.79 20.00 9.24
N TYR A 157 -0.40 20.24 9.77
CA TYR A 157 -0.61 20.85 11.09
C TYR A 157 -1.88 20.31 11.75
N SER A 158 -1.96 20.37 13.08
CA SER A 158 -3.20 20.08 13.83
C SER A 158 -4.10 21.31 13.94
N ARG A 159 -5.42 21.11 13.90
CA ARG A 159 -6.41 22.18 14.16
C ARG A 159 -6.21 22.83 15.52
N ALA A 160 -5.77 22.06 16.54
CA ALA A 160 -5.46 22.57 17.87
C ALA A 160 -4.22 23.51 17.90
N ARG A 161 -3.36 23.42 16.89
CA ARG A 161 -2.12 24.21 16.67
C ARG A 161 -1.01 24.03 17.70
N ASN A 162 -1.27 23.39 18.82
CA ASN A 162 -0.28 23.02 19.85
C ASN A 162 0.14 21.55 19.76
N GLU A 163 -0.45 20.76 18.88
CA GLU A 163 -0.14 19.34 18.67
C GLU A 163 0.67 19.11 17.38
N PHE A 164 1.69 18.24 17.45
CA PHE A 164 2.75 18.17 16.42
C PHE A 164 3.04 16.77 15.87
N TRP A 165 2.41 15.70 16.34
CA TRP A 165 2.70 14.35 15.86
C TRP A 165 2.50 14.21 14.33
N SER A 166 1.42 14.76 13.78
CA SER A 166 1.08 14.65 12.35
C SER A 166 2.14 15.30 11.46
N ALA A 167 2.60 16.50 11.84
CA ALA A 167 3.68 17.21 11.16
C ALA A 167 5.02 16.44 11.21
N LEU A 168 5.29 15.73 12.32
CA LEU A 168 6.50 14.93 12.49
C LEU A 168 6.44 13.60 11.72
N VAL A 169 5.27 12.95 11.64
CA VAL A 169 5.04 11.78 10.79
C VAL A 169 5.27 12.14 9.32
N GLU A 170 4.68 13.24 8.85
CA GLU A 170 4.85 13.75 7.49
C GLU A 170 6.33 14.05 7.21
N LYS A 171 7.06 14.66 8.17
CA LYS A 171 8.51 14.88 8.07
C LYS A 171 9.29 13.57 7.91
N ALA A 172 8.98 12.57 8.72
CA ALA A 172 9.67 11.28 8.68
C ALA A 172 9.40 10.56 7.36
N TYR A 173 8.18 10.62 6.85
CA TYR A 173 7.85 10.06 5.55
C TYR A 173 8.52 10.85 4.41
N ALA A 174 8.56 12.19 4.48
CA ALA A 174 9.33 13.04 3.57
C ALA A 174 10.81 12.67 3.55
N LYS A 175 11.41 12.40 4.71
CA LYS A 175 12.79 11.91 4.83
C LYS A 175 12.98 10.54 4.18
N LEU A 176 12.06 9.60 4.41
CA LEU A 176 12.10 8.26 3.84
C LEU A 176 12.10 8.29 2.31
N VAL A 177 11.27 9.16 1.71
CA VAL A 177 11.17 9.29 0.25
C VAL A 177 12.19 10.27 -0.36
N GLY A 178 12.85 11.09 0.47
CA GLY A 178 13.98 11.94 0.13
C GLY A 178 13.81 13.45 0.40
N SER A 179 12.61 14.02 0.23
CA SER A 179 12.31 15.43 0.54
C SER A 179 10.80 15.66 0.64
N TYR A 180 10.36 16.81 1.21
CA TYR A 180 8.94 17.19 1.18
C TYR A 180 8.39 17.31 -0.24
N GLY A 181 9.17 17.87 -1.18
CA GLY A 181 8.82 17.96 -2.60
C GLY A 181 8.49 16.60 -3.24
N SER A 182 9.02 15.50 -2.68
CA SER A 182 8.79 14.12 -3.15
C SER A 182 7.45 13.53 -2.73
N LEU A 183 6.73 14.19 -1.83
CA LEU A 183 5.36 13.83 -1.47
C LEU A 183 4.31 14.44 -2.39
N LYS A 184 4.69 15.39 -3.25
CA LYS A 184 3.75 16.05 -4.15
C LYS A 184 3.18 15.05 -5.18
N GLY A 185 1.86 14.82 -5.09
CA GLY A 185 1.11 13.94 -5.97
C GLY A 185 1.37 12.46 -5.71
N GLY A 186 0.30 11.69 -5.50
CA GLY A 186 0.38 10.26 -5.24
C GLY A 186 -0.98 9.59 -5.17
N ASN A 187 -0.97 8.26 -5.12
CA ASN A 187 -2.19 7.48 -4.89
C ASN A 187 -2.32 7.18 -3.40
N ILE A 188 -3.55 7.19 -2.87
CA ILE A 188 -3.82 7.02 -1.44
C ILE A 188 -3.41 5.60 -1.00
N SER A 189 -3.63 4.62 -1.89
CA SER A 189 -3.15 3.24 -1.78
C SER A 189 -1.68 3.13 -1.40
N GLU A 190 -0.81 4.03 -1.89
CA GLU A 190 0.60 4.00 -1.55
C GLU A 190 0.84 4.27 -0.05
N GLY A 191 0.14 5.26 0.49
CA GLY A 191 0.28 5.65 1.89
C GLY A 191 -0.35 4.59 2.81
N MET A 192 -1.51 4.06 2.42
CA MET A 192 -2.18 3.02 3.20
C MET A 192 -1.33 1.75 3.33
N GLU A 193 -0.71 1.28 2.25
CA GLU A 193 0.19 0.13 2.29
C GLU A 193 1.44 0.44 3.13
N ASP A 194 2.01 1.64 3.01
CA ASP A 194 3.19 2.02 3.78
C ASP A 194 2.91 2.20 5.28
N PHE A 195 1.66 2.48 5.65
CA PHE A 195 1.23 2.58 7.06
C PHE A 195 0.82 1.24 7.68
N THR A 196 0.53 0.23 6.86
CA THR A 196 -0.10 -1.00 7.36
C THR A 196 0.66 -2.27 7.02
N GLY A 197 1.34 -2.30 5.86
CA GLY A 197 1.81 -3.53 5.22
C GLY A 197 0.69 -4.36 4.60
N GLY A 198 -0.55 -3.84 4.56
CA GLY A 198 -1.70 -4.47 3.92
C GLY A 198 -1.63 -4.41 2.40
N ILE A 199 -2.69 -4.88 1.73
CA ILE A 199 -2.87 -4.87 0.27
C ILE A 199 -3.88 -3.79 -0.07
N ALA A 200 -3.55 -2.91 -1.02
CA ALA A 200 -4.48 -1.91 -1.50
C ALA A 200 -5.24 -2.34 -2.76
N TYR A 201 -6.54 -2.06 -2.76
CA TYR A 201 -7.46 -2.34 -3.86
C TYR A 201 -8.13 -1.04 -4.30
N SER A 202 -8.40 -0.94 -5.59
CA SER A 202 -9.18 0.16 -6.17
C SER A 202 -10.53 -0.39 -6.63
N LEU A 203 -11.61 0.20 -6.12
CA LEU A 203 -12.99 -0.18 -6.41
C LEU A 203 -13.70 0.98 -7.13
N PRO A 204 -14.09 0.82 -8.41
CA PRO A 204 -14.99 1.76 -9.09
C PRO A 204 -16.29 1.90 -8.33
N VAL A 205 -16.65 3.12 -7.96
CA VAL A 205 -17.92 3.39 -7.26
C VAL A 205 -19.10 2.91 -8.11
N ALA A 206 -19.02 3.14 -9.42
CA ALA A 206 -20.04 2.70 -10.38
C ALA A 206 -20.11 1.17 -10.61
N SER A 207 -19.19 0.37 -10.04
CA SER A 207 -19.22 -1.10 -10.18
C SER A 207 -20.29 -1.78 -9.31
N ARG A 208 -20.86 -1.07 -8.32
CA ARG A 208 -21.84 -1.62 -7.39
C ARG A 208 -23.03 -0.66 -7.25
N THR A 209 -24.21 -1.23 -6.97
CA THR A 209 -25.37 -0.41 -6.60
C THR A 209 -25.12 0.24 -5.23
N PRO A 210 -25.71 1.42 -4.93
CA PRO A 210 -25.44 2.13 -3.68
C PRO A 210 -25.61 1.25 -2.42
N PRO A 211 -26.71 0.48 -2.23
CA PRO A 211 -26.85 -0.35 -1.03
C PRO A 211 -25.78 -1.45 -0.90
N VAL A 212 -25.37 -2.05 -2.01
CA VAL A 212 -24.32 -3.09 -2.05
C VAL A 212 -22.97 -2.47 -1.74
N LEU A 213 -22.66 -1.31 -2.34
CA LEU A 213 -21.46 -0.55 -2.06
C LEU A 213 -21.38 -0.19 -0.57
N TRP A 214 -22.46 0.35 0.01
CA TRP A 214 -22.49 0.70 1.44
C TRP A 214 -22.18 -0.51 2.32
N ARG A 215 -22.85 -1.65 2.12
CA ARG A 215 -22.58 -2.88 2.89
C ARG A 215 -21.12 -3.32 2.78
N SER A 216 -20.57 -3.27 1.58
CA SER A 216 -19.17 -3.63 1.32
C SER A 216 -18.19 -2.74 2.08
N LEU A 217 -18.40 -1.42 2.05
CA LEU A 217 -17.57 -0.45 2.75
C LEU A 217 -17.74 -0.57 4.28
N SER A 218 -18.96 -0.74 4.76
CA SER A 218 -19.26 -0.97 6.19
C SER A 218 -18.57 -2.23 6.72
N ALA A 219 -18.60 -3.32 5.95
CA ALA A 219 -17.92 -4.56 6.29
C ALA A 219 -16.40 -4.37 6.31
N ALA A 220 -15.84 -3.66 5.34
CA ALA A 220 -14.42 -3.34 5.29
C ALA A 220 -13.96 -2.50 6.50
N LEU A 221 -14.71 -1.47 6.87
CA LEU A 221 -14.44 -0.66 8.07
C LEU A 221 -14.47 -1.51 9.35
N THR A 222 -15.49 -2.36 9.48
CA THR A 222 -15.65 -3.25 10.65
C THR A 222 -14.50 -4.24 10.78
N ARG A 223 -13.92 -4.70 9.64
CA ARG A 223 -12.74 -5.56 9.59
C ARG A 223 -11.42 -4.85 9.80
N GLY A 224 -11.42 -3.54 10.06
CA GLY A 224 -10.19 -2.78 10.27
C GLY A 224 -9.49 -2.35 8.98
N SER A 225 -10.17 -2.38 7.83
CA SER A 225 -9.60 -1.88 6.58
C SER A 225 -9.54 -0.34 6.60
N LEU A 226 -8.52 0.22 5.96
CA LEU A 226 -8.42 1.65 5.72
C LEU A 226 -9.20 1.96 4.45
N LEU A 227 -10.06 2.97 4.47
CA LEU A 227 -10.86 3.39 3.33
C LEU A 227 -10.62 4.85 2.98
N SER A 228 -10.57 5.16 1.70
CA SER A 228 -10.52 6.51 1.18
C SER A 228 -11.13 6.56 -0.21
N CYS A 229 -11.48 7.75 -0.67
CA CYS A 229 -12.06 7.96 -1.98
C CYS A 229 -11.53 9.24 -2.61
N PHE A 230 -11.77 9.38 -3.91
CA PHE A 230 -11.47 10.63 -4.61
C PHE A 230 -12.43 10.87 -5.77
N ILE A 231 -12.54 12.15 -6.12
CA ILE A 231 -13.23 12.61 -7.34
C ILE A 231 -12.15 12.80 -8.40
N GLN A 232 -12.28 12.12 -9.53
CA GLN A 232 -11.30 12.17 -10.60
C GLN A 232 -11.37 13.52 -11.32
N ALA A 233 -10.26 14.24 -11.37
CA ALA A 233 -10.14 15.43 -12.20
C ALA A 233 -9.92 15.03 -13.67
N HIS A 234 -10.66 15.65 -14.59
CA HIS A 234 -10.51 15.39 -16.04
C HIS A 234 -9.27 16.06 -16.62
N THR A 235 -8.92 17.24 -16.10
CA THR A 235 -7.71 17.96 -16.49
C THR A 235 -6.89 18.35 -15.27
N TYR A 236 -5.59 18.61 -15.46
CA TYR A 236 -4.74 19.14 -14.39
C TYR A 236 -5.27 20.47 -13.82
N SER A 237 -5.93 21.28 -14.66
CA SER A 237 -6.54 22.55 -14.22
C SER A 237 -7.73 22.37 -13.29
N ASP A 238 -8.33 21.18 -13.25
CA ASP A 238 -9.49 20.88 -12.41
C ASP A 238 -9.08 20.40 -11.01
N VAL A 239 -7.83 19.99 -10.83
CA VAL A 239 -7.29 19.57 -9.54
C VAL A 239 -7.37 20.74 -8.55
N GLY A 240 -8.00 20.51 -7.41
CA GLY A 240 -8.20 21.50 -6.35
C GLY A 240 -9.40 22.42 -6.56
N LYS A 241 -10.15 22.31 -7.67
CA LYS A 241 -11.40 23.07 -7.84
C LYS A 241 -12.50 22.49 -6.95
N VAL A 242 -13.26 23.38 -6.32
CA VAL A 242 -14.43 23.03 -5.51
C VAL A 242 -15.66 22.94 -6.41
N THR A 243 -16.41 21.84 -6.31
CA THR A 243 -17.69 21.62 -6.98
C THR A 243 -18.78 22.49 -6.34
N PRO A 244 -19.95 22.65 -7.00
CA PRO A 244 -21.08 23.36 -6.40
C PRO A 244 -21.53 22.80 -5.04
N ASP A 245 -21.30 21.50 -4.82
CA ASP A 245 -21.67 20.80 -3.59
C ASP A 245 -20.57 20.83 -2.50
N GLY A 246 -19.51 21.64 -2.68
CA GLY A 246 -18.46 21.82 -1.68
C GLY A 246 -17.39 20.72 -1.66
N LEU A 247 -17.33 19.87 -2.68
CA LEU A 247 -16.32 18.80 -2.78
C LEU A 247 -15.17 19.20 -3.72
N VAL A 248 -13.99 18.64 -3.54
CA VAL A 248 -12.77 19.05 -4.26
C VAL A 248 -12.39 17.99 -5.28
N MET A 249 -12.23 18.40 -6.55
CA MET A 249 -11.79 17.51 -7.63
C MET A 249 -10.29 17.22 -7.56
N GLY A 250 -9.89 16.00 -7.91
CA GLY A 250 -8.49 15.56 -7.87
C GLY A 250 -7.89 15.54 -6.46
N HIS A 251 -8.75 15.33 -5.45
CA HIS A 251 -8.40 15.38 -4.04
C HIS A 251 -8.88 14.13 -3.30
N ALA A 252 -8.09 13.72 -2.30
CA ALA A 252 -8.33 12.52 -1.52
C ALA A 252 -9.14 12.82 -0.26
N TYR A 253 -10.11 11.96 0.05
CA TYR A 253 -10.93 11.99 1.25
C TYR A 253 -10.79 10.66 1.98
N ALA A 254 -10.68 10.69 3.31
CA ALA A 254 -10.76 9.46 4.10
C ALA A 254 -12.22 9.10 4.38
N ILE A 255 -12.57 7.82 4.31
CA ILE A 255 -13.87 7.31 4.76
C ILE A 255 -13.64 6.78 6.17
N THR A 256 -14.23 7.44 7.17
CA THR A 256 -13.91 7.21 8.59
C THR A 256 -15.00 6.46 9.33
N ASN A 257 -16.22 6.40 8.79
CA ASN A 257 -17.31 5.62 9.35
C ASN A 257 -18.43 5.35 8.34
N SER A 258 -19.32 4.44 8.68
CA SER A 258 -20.56 4.14 7.96
C SER A 258 -21.65 3.88 8.98
N ASP A 259 -22.83 4.47 8.80
CA ASP A 259 -23.97 4.26 9.69
C ASP A 259 -25.28 4.42 8.93
N LYS A 260 -26.37 3.94 9.51
CA LYS A 260 -27.72 4.08 8.98
C LYS A 260 -28.56 4.89 9.95
N VAL A 261 -29.36 5.83 9.46
CA VAL A 261 -30.16 6.73 10.27
C VAL A 261 -31.61 6.66 9.82
N MET A 262 -32.54 6.70 10.79
CA MET A 262 -33.97 6.79 10.50
C MET A 262 -34.41 8.26 10.36
N LYS A 263 -34.88 8.65 9.17
CA LYS A 263 -35.56 9.93 8.92
C LYS A 263 -37.06 9.69 8.87
N GLY A 264 -37.74 9.87 10.00
CA GLY A 264 -39.13 9.42 10.15
C GLY A 264 -39.25 7.89 9.99
N SER A 265 -39.89 7.42 8.92
CA SER A 265 -40.01 5.99 8.59
C SER A 265 -39.01 5.49 7.55
N GLU A 266 -38.18 6.37 7.00
CA GLU A 266 -37.21 6.06 5.96
C GLU A 266 -35.84 5.72 6.58
N GLU A 267 -35.24 4.61 6.17
CA GLU A 267 -33.86 4.26 6.54
C GLU A 267 -32.90 4.84 5.49
N VAL A 268 -31.96 5.68 5.94
CA VAL A 268 -30.96 6.31 5.07
C VAL A 268 -29.58 5.78 5.41
N LEU A 269 -28.86 5.33 4.38
CA LEU A 269 -27.49 4.82 4.50
C LEU A 269 -26.49 5.95 4.30
N LEU A 270 -25.64 6.19 5.31
CA LEU A 270 -24.70 7.29 5.34
C LEU A 270 -23.25 6.80 5.42
N LEU A 271 -22.35 7.57 4.82
CA LEU A 271 -20.90 7.47 5.01
C LEU A 271 -20.39 8.74 5.66
N ARG A 272 -19.45 8.61 6.58
CA ARG A 272 -18.71 9.74 7.14
C ARG A 272 -17.38 9.88 6.43
N LEU A 273 -17.15 11.03 5.81
CA LEU A 273 -15.94 11.35 5.09
C LEU A 273 -15.16 12.43 5.84
N ARG A 274 -13.86 12.49 5.57
CA ARG A 274 -12.92 13.47 6.11
C ARG A 274 -12.10 14.08 4.97
N ASN A 275 -12.23 15.39 4.79
CA ASN A 275 -11.37 16.20 3.95
C ASN A 275 -10.06 16.54 4.71
N PRO A 276 -8.88 16.02 4.31
CA PRO A 276 -7.63 16.28 5.02
C PRO A 276 -7.20 17.75 5.01
N TRP A 277 -7.90 18.69 4.37
CA TRP A 277 -7.70 20.13 4.54
C TRP A 277 -8.11 20.63 5.93
N GLY A 278 -9.06 19.97 6.61
CA GLY A 278 -9.60 20.47 7.89
C GLY A 278 -10.72 21.50 7.77
N PHE A 279 -11.19 21.74 6.54
CA PHE A 279 -12.24 22.68 6.17
C PHE A 279 -12.66 22.40 4.71
N VAL A 280 -13.70 23.07 4.21
CA VAL A 280 -14.37 22.78 2.92
C VAL A 280 -15.06 21.42 2.97
N GLU A 281 -16.30 21.45 3.43
CA GLU A 281 -17.17 20.28 3.55
C GLU A 281 -18.22 20.23 2.46
N PHE A 282 -18.77 19.03 2.27
CA PHE A 282 -19.98 18.83 1.49
C PHE A 282 -21.09 19.73 1.98
N CYS A 283 -21.86 20.35 1.08
CA CYS A 283 -22.99 21.21 1.43
C CYS A 283 -24.34 20.68 0.92
N GLY A 284 -24.40 19.42 0.48
CA GLY A 284 -25.63 18.75 0.07
C GLY A 284 -26.38 18.11 1.24
N SER A 285 -27.24 17.15 0.92
CA SER A 285 -28.07 16.42 1.89
C SER A 285 -27.24 15.77 2.99
N TRP A 286 -27.69 15.80 4.24
CA TRP A 286 -26.96 15.26 5.41
C TRP A 286 -25.61 15.92 5.74
N SER A 287 -25.22 16.99 5.06
CA SER A 287 -24.08 17.81 5.49
C SER A 287 -24.34 18.49 6.83
N ASP A 288 -23.27 19.01 7.43
CA ASP A 288 -23.29 19.72 8.72
C ASP A 288 -24.21 20.96 8.73
N LYS A 289 -24.41 21.57 7.55
CA LYS A 289 -25.25 22.75 7.36
C LYS A 289 -26.66 22.40 6.86
N CYS A 290 -26.95 21.11 6.61
CA CYS A 290 -28.22 20.68 6.07
C CYS A 290 -29.30 20.57 7.15
N LYS A 291 -30.54 20.90 6.78
CA LYS A 291 -31.73 20.76 7.62
C LYS A 291 -32.27 19.32 7.70
N ASP A 292 -31.72 18.38 6.93
CA ASP A 292 -32.13 16.97 7.00
C ASP A 292 -32.00 16.40 8.41
N TRP A 293 -31.03 16.89 9.18
CA TRP A 293 -30.86 16.53 10.58
C TRP A 293 -32.04 16.97 11.45
N ASP A 294 -32.80 18.02 11.11
CA ASP A 294 -33.92 18.51 11.93
C ASP A 294 -35.04 17.47 12.09
N GLU A 295 -35.20 16.59 11.09
CA GLU A 295 -36.21 15.52 11.07
C GLU A 295 -35.72 14.21 11.70
N THR A 296 -34.47 14.17 12.16
CA THR A 296 -33.87 12.99 12.81
C THR A 296 -34.04 13.08 14.33
N ASP A 297 -34.43 11.97 14.96
CA ASP A 297 -34.56 11.88 16.41
C ASP A 297 -33.25 12.19 17.14
N GLN A 298 -33.34 12.89 18.28
CA GLN A 298 -32.16 13.24 19.07
C GLN A 298 -31.35 12.00 19.51
N ALA A 299 -32.04 10.88 19.78
CA ALA A 299 -31.39 9.62 20.14
C ALA A 299 -30.48 9.08 19.02
N GLU A 300 -30.87 9.23 17.75
CA GLU A 300 -30.04 8.84 16.61
C GLU A 300 -28.84 9.77 16.45
N LYS A 301 -29.03 11.09 16.63
CA LYS A 301 -27.93 12.07 16.62
C LYS A 301 -26.89 11.77 17.69
N ASP A 302 -27.34 11.45 18.89
CA ASP A 302 -26.46 11.12 20.02
C ASP A 302 -25.74 9.78 19.77
N ARG A 303 -26.42 8.78 19.18
CA ARG A 303 -25.87 7.47 18.83
C ARG A 303 -24.71 7.58 17.83
N ILE A 304 -24.89 8.35 16.77
CA ILE A 304 -23.84 8.57 15.76
C ILE A 304 -22.79 9.61 16.21
N LYS A 305 -22.98 10.21 17.39
CA LYS A 305 -22.16 11.31 17.93
C LYS A 305 -22.02 12.44 16.91
N LEU A 306 -23.17 12.89 16.39
CA LEU A 306 -23.23 13.93 15.37
C LEU A 306 -22.52 15.19 15.86
N LYS A 307 -21.55 15.64 15.06
CA LYS A 307 -20.90 16.93 15.20
C LYS A 307 -21.29 17.75 13.98
N LEU A 308 -21.64 19.01 14.21
CA LEU A 308 -22.02 19.97 13.16
C LEU A 308 -21.06 21.14 13.25
N GLU A 309 -19.82 20.92 12.81
CA GLU A 309 -18.71 21.86 12.97
C GLU A 309 -17.87 21.86 11.71
N GLU A 310 -17.40 23.04 11.27
CA GLU A 310 -16.51 23.13 10.10
C GLU A 310 -15.11 22.60 10.46
N ASP A 311 -14.94 21.30 10.58
CA ASP A 311 -13.71 20.58 10.90
C ASP A 311 -13.17 19.73 9.74
N GLY A 312 -13.92 19.66 8.65
CA GLY A 312 -13.70 18.91 7.42
C GLY A 312 -14.17 17.46 7.50
N GLU A 313 -14.80 17.01 8.58
CA GLU A 313 -15.62 15.79 8.62
C GLU A 313 -17.05 16.11 8.22
N PHE A 314 -17.70 15.22 7.48
CA PHE A 314 -19.11 15.39 7.13
C PHE A 314 -19.75 14.04 6.80
N TRP A 315 -21.07 13.98 6.93
CA TRP A 315 -21.85 12.85 6.45
C TRP A 315 -22.37 13.10 5.04
N ILE A 316 -22.50 12.03 4.27
CA ILE A 316 -23.09 12.02 2.92
C ILE A 316 -23.92 10.76 2.73
N SER A 317 -25.04 10.86 2.01
CA SER A 317 -25.84 9.69 1.63
C SER A 317 -25.07 8.80 0.67
N ILE A 318 -25.30 7.49 0.71
CA ILE A 318 -24.65 6.58 -0.24
C ILE A 318 -25.07 6.89 -1.69
N ASP A 319 -26.28 7.41 -1.91
CA ASP A 319 -26.76 7.82 -3.22
C ASP A 319 -25.98 9.02 -3.77
N ASP A 320 -25.75 10.05 -2.95
CA ASP A 320 -24.98 11.23 -3.35
C ASP A 320 -23.50 10.90 -3.48
N PHE A 321 -22.98 10.03 -2.62
CA PHE A 321 -21.65 9.47 -2.74
C PHE A 321 -21.47 8.76 -4.09
N SER A 322 -22.42 7.90 -4.46
CA SER A 322 -22.36 7.09 -5.69
C SER A 322 -22.45 7.92 -6.97
N LYS A 323 -23.11 9.08 -6.91
CA LYS A 323 -23.21 10.03 -8.03
C LYS A 323 -21.95 10.89 -8.17
N THR A 324 -21.25 11.16 -7.06
CA THR A 324 -20.21 12.19 -7.01
C THR A 324 -18.80 11.63 -7.06
N PHE A 325 -18.54 10.54 -6.34
CA PHE A 325 -17.21 9.93 -6.24
C PHE A 325 -16.99 8.88 -7.34
N ASN A 326 -15.75 8.79 -7.83
CA ASN A 326 -15.42 7.85 -8.92
C ASN A 326 -14.79 6.56 -8.40
N MET A 327 -13.95 6.67 -7.37
CA MET A 327 -13.11 5.59 -6.90
C MET A 327 -13.08 5.53 -5.38
N VAL A 328 -13.14 4.31 -4.84
CA VAL A 328 -12.73 3.99 -3.48
C VAL A 328 -11.39 3.26 -3.55
N GLU A 329 -10.43 3.68 -2.74
CA GLU A 329 -9.23 2.89 -2.42
C GLU A 329 -9.39 2.32 -1.02
N LEU A 330 -9.16 1.03 -0.88
CA LEU A 330 -9.20 0.32 0.39
C LEU A 330 -7.90 -0.43 0.61
N CYS A 331 -7.43 -0.50 1.86
CA CYS A 331 -6.26 -1.28 2.22
C CYS A 331 -6.58 -2.20 3.38
N SER A 332 -6.28 -3.48 3.22
CA SER A 332 -6.59 -4.50 4.21
C SER A 332 -5.36 -5.31 4.59
N MET A 333 -5.30 -5.67 5.87
CA MET A 333 -4.33 -6.61 6.43
C MET A 333 -4.62 -8.06 6.05
N SER A 334 -5.86 -8.37 5.66
CA SER A 334 -6.27 -9.70 5.18
C SER A 334 -6.75 -9.63 3.72
N PRO A 335 -6.34 -10.57 2.86
CA PRO A 335 -6.85 -10.64 1.49
C PRO A 335 -8.37 -10.85 1.33
N ASP A 336 -9.10 -11.27 2.37
CA ASP A 336 -10.55 -11.58 2.32
C ASP A 336 -11.46 -10.34 2.45
N SER A 337 -10.91 -9.14 2.63
CA SER A 337 -11.67 -7.95 3.05
C SER A 337 -12.67 -7.38 2.06
N LEU A 338 -12.79 -7.95 0.87
CA LEU A 338 -13.74 -7.53 -0.17
C LEU A 338 -14.98 -8.42 -0.27
N GLU A 339 -15.01 -9.52 0.50
CA GLU A 339 -16.13 -10.45 0.52
C GLU A 339 -17.20 -9.99 1.51
N GLU A 340 -18.46 -10.10 1.10
CA GLU A 340 -19.61 -9.52 1.82
C GLU A 340 -20.01 -10.31 3.07
N ASP A 341 -19.60 -11.57 3.23
CA ASP A 341 -20.15 -12.47 4.27
C ASP A 341 -19.16 -13.42 4.96
N THR A 342 -17.85 -13.20 4.87
CA THR A 342 -16.92 -13.98 5.71
C THR A 342 -17.00 -13.51 7.16
N ALA A 343 -17.76 -14.26 7.97
CA ALA A 343 -17.70 -14.20 9.43
C ALA A 343 -16.23 -14.25 9.87
N ALA A 344 -15.90 -13.60 11.00
CA ALA A 344 -14.55 -13.46 11.57
C ALA A 344 -13.87 -14.79 11.97
N GLY A 345 -13.71 -15.70 11.01
CA GLY A 345 -12.82 -16.84 11.07
C GLY A 345 -11.38 -16.37 10.86
N GLN A 346 -10.44 -17.09 11.46
CA GLN A 346 -9.02 -16.87 11.24
C GLN A 346 -8.70 -17.15 9.77
N SER A 347 -8.51 -16.10 8.96
CA SER A 347 -8.15 -16.30 7.55
C SER A 347 -6.81 -17.04 7.45
N THR A 348 -6.82 -18.21 6.81
CA THR A 348 -5.65 -19.10 6.68
C THR A 348 -4.82 -18.79 5.43
N TRP A 349 -4.48 -17.51 5.22
CA TRP A 349 -3.60 -17.12 4.13
C TRP A 349 -2.15 -17.41 4.46
N THR A 350 -1.49 -18.15 3.58
CA THR A 350 -0.04 -18.26 3.55
C THR A 350 0.51 -17.18 2.65
N VAL A 351 1.47 -16.39 3.16
CA VAL A 351 2.12 -15.31 2.40
C VAL A 351 3.52 -15.73 2.03
N SER A 352 3.87 -15.54 0.77
CA SER A 352 5.22 -15.72 0.25
C SER A 352 5.68 -14.44 -0.42
N GLU A 353 6.88 -13.98 -0.08
CA GLU A 353 7.38 -12.67 -0.43
C GLU A 353 8.74 -12.79 -1.11
N HIS A 354 8.92 -12.10 -2.24
CA HIS A 354 10.15 -12.15 -3.01
C HIS A 354 10.56 -10.76 -3.50
N LYS A 355 11.85 -10.47 -3.40
CA LYS A 355 12.47 -9.28 -3.98
C LYS A 355 13.12 -9.66 -5.31
N GLY A 356 13.00 -8.79 -6.31
CA GLY A 356 13.57 -9.03 -7.63
C GLY A 356 14.05 -7.76 -8.32
N THR A 357 14.70 -7.92 -9.47
CA THR A 357 15.24 -6.80 -10.25
C THR A 357 15.15 -7.08 -11.75
N TRP A 358 14.67 -6.10 -12.51
CA TRP A 358 14.82 -6.01 -13.96
C TRP A 358 16.14 -5.30 -14.27
N VAL A 359 17.10 -6.03 -14.85
CA VAL A 359 18.42 -5.52 -15.23
C VAL A 359 18.49 -5.38 -16.74
N SER A 360 18.85 -4.18 -17.22
CA SER A 360 18.98 -3.89 -18.66
C SER A 360 19.95 -4.87 -19.33
N GLY A 361 19.58 -5.42 -20.49
CA GLY A 361 20.38 -6.41 -21.22
C GLY A 361 20.36 -7.83 -20.66
N SER A 362 19.79 -8.05 -19.47
CA SER A 362 19.69 -9.35 -18.82
C SER A 362 18.22 -9.68 -18.50
N THR A 363 17.74 -9.39 -17.30
CA THR A 363 16.41 -9.78 -16.82
C THR A 363 15.28 -8.81 -17.15
N ALA A 364 15.57 -7.65 -17.75
CA ALA A 364 14.55 -6.69 -18.20
C ALA A 364 13.94 -7.12 -19.56
N GLY A 365 13.22 -8.24 -19.56
CA GLY A 365 12.74 -8.93 -20.76
C GLY A 365 11.63 -8.22 -21.53
N GLY A 366 10.92 -7.29 -20.90
CA GLY A 366 9.78 -6.60 -21.50
C GLY A 366 8.52 -7.46 -21.52
N SER A 367 7.49 -7.01 -22.23
CA SER A 367 6.18 -7.70 -22.28
C SER A 367 6.16 -8.95 -23.15
N ARG A 368 5.05 -9.70 -23.15
CA ARG A 368 4.84 -10.86 -24.04
C ARG A 368 4.98 -10.52 -25.53
N LYS A 369 4.74 -9.26 -25.94
CA LYS A 369 4.96 -8.78 -27.31
C LYS A 369 6.45 -8.84 -27.69
N ASN A 370 7.35 -8.82 -26.71
CA ASN A 370 8.80 -8.95 -26.88
C ASN A 370 9.25 -10.42 -26.81
N ASN A 371 8.79 -11.25 -27.74
CA ASN A 371 9.01 -12.71 -27.72
C ASN A 371 10.49 -13.17 -27.69
N LYS A 372 11.44 -12.30 -28.06
CA LYS A 372 12.89 -12.61 -28.01
C LYS A 372 13.46 -12.54 -26.59
N SER A 373 12.81 -11.81 -25.69
CA SER A 373 13.36 -11.46 -24.37
C SER A 373 12.39 -11.67 -23.21
N PHE A 374 11.08 -11.85 -23.44
CA PHE A 374 10.08 -12.03 -22.37
C PHE A 374 10.46 -13.15 -21.38
N TRP A 375 10.96 -14.27 -21.90
CA TRP A 375 11.36 -15.43 -21.11
C TRP A 375 12.52 -15.17 -20.13
N LYS A 376 13.26 -14.06 -20.33
CA LYS A 376 14.37 -13.63 -19.46
C LYS A 376 13.92 -12.89 -18.21
N ASN A 377 12.65 -12.47 -18.12
CA ASN A 377 12.13 -11.85 -16.91
C ASN A 377 12.21 -12.84 -15.73
N PRO A 378 12.36 -12.35 -14.48
CA PRO A 378 12.36 -13.22 -13.31
C PRO A 378 11.07 -14.05 -13.20
N GLN A 379 11.19 -15.30 -12.78
CA GLN A 379 10.12 -16.30 -12.75
C GLN A 379 9.97 -16.87 -11.33
N PHE A 380 8.73 -16.97 -10.85
CA PHE A 380 8.40 -17.43 -9.49
C PHE A 380 7.51 -18.68 -9.55
N HIS A 381 7.94 -19.78 -8.93
CA HIS A 381 7.27 -21.08 -9.02
C HIS A 381 6.23 -21.29 -7.92
N LEU A 382 4.95 -21.21 -8.28
CA LEU A 382 3.82 -21.41 -7.40
C LEU A 382 3.35 -22.87 -7.45
N VAL A 383 3.28 -23.55 -6.31
CA VAL A 383 2.70 -24.90 -6.19
C VAL A 383 1.39 -24.83 -5.41
N LEU A 384 0.33 -25.30 -6.03
CA LEU A 384 -1.01 -25.39 -5.46
C LEU A 384 -1.36 -26.87 -5.30
N GLN A 385 -1.57 -27.31 -4.06
CA GLN A 385 -1.82 -28.69 -3.68
C GLN A 385 -3.26 -28.88 -3.18
N GLU A 386 -3.69 -28.03 -2.25
CA GLU A 386 -4.97 -28.16 -1.56
C GLU A 386 -6.00 -27.17 -2.11
N GLN A 387 -7.20 -27.67 -2.40
CA GLN A 387 -8.35 -26.86 -2.81
C GLN A 387 -8.88 -26.07 -1.62
N ASP A 388 -9.52 -24.93 -1.89
CA ASP A 388 -10.15 -24.16 -0.83
C ASP A 388 -11.29 -24.98 -0.19
N GLN A 389 -11.44 -24.89 1.13
CA GLN A 389 -12.59 -25.50 1.81
C GLN A 389 -13.86 -24.72 1.45
N ASP A 390 -14.99 -25.42 1.32
CA ASP A 390 -16.28 -24.83 0.96
C ASP A 390 -16.72 -23.80 2.02
N GLU A 391 -16.34 -22.53 1.82
CA GLU A 391 -17.06 -21.39 2.39
C GLU A 391 -18.03 -20.91 1.31
N GLU A 392 -19.31 -20.74 1.66
CA GLU A 392 -20.38 -20.33 0.76
C GLU A 392 -20.15 -18.89 0.24
N GLU A 393 -19.23 -18.73 -0.72
CA GLU A 393 -18.94 -17.43 -1.34
C GLU A 393 -19.86 -17.21 -2.56
N GLU A 394 -20.79 -16.24 -2.44
CA GLU A 394 -21.67 -15.80 -3.52
C GLU A 394 -20.91 -15.10 -4.68
N GLU A 395 -21.61 -14.89 -5.78
CA GLU A 395 -21.10 -14.52 -7.10
C GLU A 395 -20.34 -13.18 -7.11
N GLU A 396 -18.99 -13.19 -7.18
CA GLU A 396 -18.26 -12.08 -7.80
C GLU A 396 -18.74 -11.98 -9.27
N GLU A 397 -19.37 -10.88 -9.65
CA GLU A 397 -19.45 -10.48 -11.05
C GLU A 397 -18.00 -10.34 -11.53
N GLU A 398 -17.58 -11.21 -12.44
CA GLU A 398 -16.37 -10.99 -13.21
C GLU A 398 -16.47 -9.58 -13.76
N ASP A 399 -15.60 -8.66 -13.28
CA ASP A 399 -15.42 -7.35 -13.89
C ASP A 399 -15.41 -7.61 -15.40
N ASN A 400 -16.37 -7.02 -16.11
CA ASN A 400 -16.43 -7.05 -17.57
C ASN A 400 -15.13 -6.40 -18.05
N ASP A 401 -14.09 -7.21 -18.19
CA ASP A 401 -12.89 -6.87 -18.92
C ASP A 401 -13.41 -6.42 -20.28
N GLN A 402 -13.32 -5.13 -20.54
CA GLN A 402 -13.21 -4.65 -21.90
C GLN A 402 -12.07 -5.45 -22.52
N GLN A 403 -12.47 -6.44 -23.31
CA GLN A 403 -11.61 -7.14 -24.25
C GLN A 403 -11.11 -6.08 -25.22
N ASP A 404 -10.00 -5.44 -24.86
CA ASP A 404 -9.13 -4.84 -25.86
C ASP A 404 -8.48 -6.01 -26.61
N ASP A 405 -9.12 -6.29 -27.75
CA ASP A 405 -8.71 -7.20 -28.81
C ASP A 405 -7.22 -7.03 -29.14
N ASP A 406 -6.43 -8.06 -28.84
CA ASP A 406 -5.16 -8.30 -29.53
C ASP A 406 -5.17 -9.63 -30.30
N ASP A 407 -6.30 -10.36 -30.40
CA ASP A 407 -6.40 -11.56 -31.22
C ASP A 407 -7.88 -11.89 -31.57
N LYS A 408 -8.36 -11.52 -32.77
CA LYS A 408 -9.64 -12.02 -33.33
C LYS A 408 -9.42 -13.16 -34.32
N LEU A 409 -10.18 -14.25 -34.15
CA LEU A 409 -10.69 -15.11 -35.23
C LEU A 409 -12.09 -15.64 -34.84
N ASP A 410 -12.97 -15.65 -35.83
CA ASP A 410 -14.43 -15.82 -35.84
C ASP A 410 -14.86 -17.30 -35.99
N ASP A 411 -15.97 -17.70 -35.35
CA ASP A 411 -17.06 -18.47 -35.97
C ASP A 411 -18.27 -18.62 -35.02
N GLY A 412 -19.49 -18.56 -35.59
CA GLY A 412 -20.76 -18.56 -34.86
C GLY A 412 -21.45 -19.93 -34.69
N ASP A 413 -22.42 -20.03 -33.76
CA ASP A 413 -23.88 -20.18 -34.02
C ASP A 413 -24.66 -20.56 -32.72
N GLN A 414 -25.99 -20.55 -32.81
CA GLN A 414 -27.08 -20.28 -31.85
C GLN A 414 -27.38 -21.12 -30.57
N MET A 415 -27.86 -20.36 -29.56
CA MET A 415 -29.01 -20.45 -28.63
C MET A 415 -29.43 -21.72 -27.84
N MET A 416 -29.42 -21.54 -26.49
CA MET A 416 -30.42 -21.87 -25.43
C MET A 416 -30.90 -23.33 -25.27
N THR A 417 -30.75 -24.00 -24.13
CA THR A 417 -31.26 -23.68 -22.78
C THR A 417 -30.38 -24.37 -21.74
N ALA A 418 -29.58 -23.61 -20.98
CA ALA A 418 -28.49 -24.17 -20.16
C ALA A 418 -28.34 -23.49 -18.79
N GLU A 419 -29.19 -22.54 -18.42
CA GLU A 419 -28.92 -21.61 -17.31
C GLU A 419 -29.01 -22.25 -15.91
N GLU A 420 -29.97 -23.14 -15.67
CA GLU A 420 -30.14 -23.78 -14.36
C GLU A 420 -29.13 -24.92 -14.13
N LYS A 421 -28.76 -25.66 -15.18
CA LYS A 421 -27.67 -26.64 -15.13
C LYS A 421 -26.30 -25.97 -15.09
N LYS A 422 -26.10 -24.84 -15.77
CA LYS A 422 -24.88 -24.01 -15.65
C LYS A 422 -24.70 -23.48 -14.24
N LYS A 423 -25.75 -23.02 -13.55
CA LYS A 423 -25.63 -22.53 -12.17
C LYS A 423 -25.19 -23.62 -11.19
N ALA A 424 -25.81 -24.80 -11.26
CA ALA A 424 -25.41 -25.94 -10.43
C ALA A 424 -24.01 -26.50 -10.80
N GLN A 425 -23.60 -26.46 -12.08
CA GLN A 425 -22.23 -26.81 -12.49
C GLN A 425 -21.19 -25.74 -12.13
N LYS A 426 -21.51 -24.44 -12.22
CA LYS A 426 -20.65 -23.33 -11.80
C LYS A 426 -20.39 -23.38 -10.30
N GLN A 427 -21.42 -23.65 -9.49
CA GLN A 427 -21.26 -23.85 -8.04
C GLN A 427 -20.43 -25.11 -7.73
N LYS A 428 -20.65 -26.24 -8.41
CA LYS A 428 -19.80 -27.45 -8.26
C LYS A 428 -18.38 -27.32 -8.82
N GLN A 429 -18.13 -26.40 -9.75
CA GLN A 429 -16.78 -26.08 -10.27
C GLN A 429 -16.05 -25.07 -9.39
N LYS A 430 -16.74 -24.11 -8.76
CA LYS A 430 -16.13 -23.18 -7.79
C LYS A 430 -15.46 -23.94 -6.63
N ALA A 431 -16.06 -25.04 -6.16
CA ALA A 431 -15.55 -25.94 -5.11
C ALA A 431 -14.28 -26.77 -5.46
N LYS A 432 -13.54 -26.45 -6.54
CA LYS A 432 -12.36 -27.21 -6.99
C LYS A 432 -11.09 -26.40 -7.22
N HIS A 433 -11.13 -25.11 -6.98
CA HIS A 433 -10.01 -24.21 -7.27
C HIS A 433 -9.33 -23.77 -5.98
N CYS A 434 -8.04 -23.46 -6.08
CA CYS A 434 -7.27 -22.77 -5.05
C CYS A 434 -7.36 -21.28 -5.31
N THR A 435 -7.63 -20.49 -4.28
CA THR A 435 -7.63 -19.02 -4.39
C THR A 435 -6.24 -18.47 -4.09
N VAL A 436 -5.74 -17.66 -5.01
CA VAL A 436 -4.42 -17.02 -4.94
C VAL A 436 -4.56 -15.54 -5.23
N LEU A 437 -3.97 -14.68 -4.39
CA LEU A 437 -3.79 -13.27 -4.69
C LEU A 437 -2.31 -13.01 -4.95
N VAL A 438 -2.01 -12.40 -6.10
CA VAL A 438 -0.65 -11.98 -6.45
C VAL A 438 -0.61 -10.46 -6.53
N GLU A 439 0.37 -9.84 -5.88
CA GLU A 439 0.67 -8.42 -6.02
C GLU A 439 2.14 -8.21 -6.38
N LEU A 440 2.37 -7.38 -7.41
CA LEU A 440 3.68 -6.95 -7.87
C LEU A 440 3.84 -5.43 -7.64
N LEU A 441 4.75 -5.05 -6.76
CA LEU A 441 5.11 -3.67 -6.44
C LEU A 441 6.47 -3.31 -7.07
N GLN A 442 6.58 -2.16 -7.73
CA GLN A 442 7.88 -1.60 -8.14
C GLN A 442 8.42 -0.64 -7.08
N LYS A 443 9.73 -0.72 -6.83
CA LYS A 443 10.39 0.00 -5.73
C LYS A 443 10.94 1.36 -6.14
N ASN A 444 10.97 2.31 -5.21
CA ASN A 444 11.77 3.55 -5.26
C ASN A 444 11.55 4.39 -6.54
N ARG A 445 10.30 4.55 -6.96
CA ARG A 445 9.94 5.28 -8.20
C ARG A 445 9.63 6.76 -8.02
N ARG A 446 9.57 7.24 -6.77
CA ARG A 446 9.47 8.66 -6.43
C ARG A 446 10.87 9.26 -6.44
N GLN A 447 11.10 10.29 -7.25
CA GLN A 447 12.38 10.98 -7.35
C GLN A 447 12.15 12.49 -7.44
N LYS A 448 12.64 13.25 -6.45
CA LYS A 448 12.50 14.72 -6.39
C LYS A 448 11.04 15.15 -6.43
N ASP A 449 10.55 15.72 -7.53
CA ASP A 449 9.19 16.25 -7.71
C ASP A 449 8.37 15.41 -8.71
N LYS A 450 8.87 14.24 -9.10
CA LYS A 450 8.25 13.37 -10.12
C LYS A 450 8.22 11.92 -9.70
N THR A 451 7.14 11.26 -10.10
CA THR A 451 6.98 9.81 -9.95
C THR A 451 7.14 9.16 -11.33
N ASN A 452 8.11 8.25 -11.46
CA ASN A 452 8.42 7.58 -12.71
C ASN A 452 8.05 6.08 -12.62
N PHE A 453 6.75 5.80 -12.59
CA PHE A 453 6.27 4.42 -12.62
C PHE A 453 6.52 3.81 -14.00
N LEU A 454 7.14 2.63 -14.01
CA LEU A 454 7.14 1.80 -15.20
C LEU A 454 5.74 1.22 -15.39
N TYR A 455 5.37 0.98 -16.64
CA TYR A 455 4.22 0.17 -16.98
C TYR A 455 4.54 -1.28 -16.60
N VAL A 456 3.88 -1.84 -15.59
CA VAL A 456 4.13 -3.20 -15.06
C VAL A 456 2.89 -4.08 -15.15
N ALA A 457 3.11 -5.39 -15.27
CA ALA A 457 2.09 -6.43 -15.22
C ALA A 457 2.73 -7.77 -14.81
N PHE A 458 1.91 -8.73 -14.39
CA PHE A 458 2.34 -10.12 -14.24
C PHE A 458 1.45 -11.08 -15.02
N HIS A 459 2.02 -12.24 -15.37
CA HIS A 459 1.35 -13.32 -16.08
C HIS A 459 1.61 -14.64 -15.36
N VAL A 460 0.60 -15.50 -15.30
CA VAL A 460 0.66 -16.81 -14.66
C VAL A 460 0.52 -17.90 -15.73
N TYR A 461 1.43 -18.86 -15.75
CA TYR A 461 1.43 -19.99 -16.70
C TYR A 461 1.38 -21.31 -15.95
N LYS A 462 0.60 -22.28 -16.46
CA LYS A 462 0.62 -23.66 -15.94
C LYS A 462 1.83 -24.40 -16.51
N MET A 463 2.62 -25.03 -15.64
CA MET A 463 3.78 -25.81 -16.05
C MET A 463 3.33 -27.19 -16.54
N GLN A 464 3.81 -27.61 -17.71
CA GLN A 464 3.62 -28.96 -18.26
C GLN A 464 4.95 -29.72 -18.43
N GLY A 465 6.07 -29.15 -17.96
CA GLY A 465 7.43 -29.69 -18.08
C GLY A 465 8.45 -28.83 -17.33
N THR A 466 9.74 -29.10 -17.50
CA THR A 466 10.83 -28.47 -16.73
C THR A 466 11.53 -27.29 -17.42
N CYS A 467 11.43 -27.17 -18.75
CA CYS A 467 12.12 -26.10 -19.49
C CYS A 467 11.18 -24.92 -19.80
N LEU A 468 11.48 -23.75 -19.24
CA LEU A 468 10.73 -22.50 -19.43
C LEU A 468 11.48 -21.57 -20.38
N ASP A 469 11.73 -22.06 -21.59
CA ASP A 469 12.48 -21.34 -22.61
C ASP A 469 11.58 -20.40 -23.44
N ARG A 470 12.17 -19.77 -24.44
CA ARG A 470 11.45 -18.93 -25.41
C ARG A 470 10.26 -19.66 -26.06
N ASN A 471 10.42 -20.92 -26.43
CA ASN A 471 9.39 -21.67 -27.14
C ASN A 471 8.20 -21.92 -26.22
N PHE A 472 8.44 -22.23 -24.95
CA PHE A 472 7.38 -22.39 -23.95
C PHE A 472 6.43 -21.19 -23.93
N PHE A 473 6.96 -19.96 -23.78
CA PHE A 473 6.12 -18.76 -23.68
C PHE A 473 5.48 -18.32 -25.00
N MET A 474 6.01 -18.78 -26.14
CA MET A 474 5.41 -18.53 -27.45
C MET A 474 4.24 -19.49 -27.73
N THR A 475 4.31 -20.73 -27.27
CA THR A 475 3.29 -21.74 -27.52
C THR A 475 2.19 -21.75 -26.45
N ASN A 476 2.53 -21.42 -25.20
CA ASN A 476 1.59 -21.46 -24.08
C ASN A 476 0.94 -20.11 -23.83
N ARG A 477 -0.36 -20.13 -23.55
CA ARG A 477 -1.12 -18.96 -23.11
C ARG A 477 -1.10 -18.87 -21.58
N PRO A 478 -1.06 -17.66 -20.99
CA PRO A 478 -1.20 -17.50 -19.56
C PRO A 478 -2.59 -17.94 -19.10
N VAL A 479 -2.65 -18.61 -17.95
CA VAL A 479 -3.90 -19.01 -17.26
C VAL A 479 -4.46 -17.91 -16.36
N GLY A 480 -3.65 -16.90 -16.04
CA GLY A 480 -4.03 -15.73 -15.25
C GLY A 480 -3.11 -14.55 -15.53
N ARG A 481 -3.57 -13.32 -15.27
CA ARG A 481 -2.81 -12.08 -15.48
C ARG A 481 -3.33 -10.96 -14.62
N SER A 482 -2.51 -9.96 -14.33
CA SER A 482 -2.93 -8.76 -13.58
C SER A 482 -3.94 -7.89 -14.35
N GLY A 483 -3.89 -7.94 -15.69
CA GLY A 483 -4.65 -7.06 -16.58
C GLY A 483 -3.71 -6.39 -17.59
N THR A 484 -4.09 -5.22 -18.09
CA THR A 484 -3.20 -4.38 -18.91
C THR A 484 -2.01 -3.88 -18.10
N TYR A 485 -0.92 -3.52 -18.78
CA TYR A 485 0.23 -2.90 -18.11
C TYR A 485 -0.16 -1.50 -17.62
N LYS A 486 0.03 -1.23 -16.33
CA LYS A 486 -0.32 0.05 -15.71
C LYS A 486 0.91 0.76 -15.15
N ALA A 487 0.97 2.08 -15.30
CA ALA A 487 1.99 2.93 -14.70
C ALA A 487 1.59 3.33 -13.28
N GLN A 488 1.58 2.36 -12.37
CA GLN A 488 1.22 2.50 -10.95
C GLN A 488 2.29 1.85 -10.07
N ARG A 489 2.30 2.16 -8.77
CA ARG A 489 3.25 1.53 -7.83
C ARG A 489 3.11 0.01 -7.79
N GLY A 490 1.88 -0.47 -7.80
CA GLY A 490 1.54 -1.89 -7.68
C GLY A 490 0.48 -2.31 -8.70
N VAL A 491 0.51 -3.59 -9.04
CA VAL A 491 -0.59 -4.28 -9.73
C VAL A 491 -0.88 -5.59 -9.00
N TRP A 492 -2.15 -5.91 -8.83
CA TRP A 492 -2.59 -7.12 -8.16
C TRP A 492 -3.69 -7.85 -8.94
N ARG A 493 -3.91 -9.13 -8.62
CA ARG A 493 -5.09 -9.88 -9.05
C ARG A 493 -5.34 -11.06 -8.12
N LYS A 494 -6.61 -11.27 -7.78
CA LYS A 494 -7.13 -12.52 -7.19
C LYS A 494 -7.47 -13.50 -8.32
N LEU A 495 -6.97 -14.72 -8.22
CA LEU A 495 -7.04 -15.77 -9.23
C LEU A 495 -7.59 -17.04 -8.60
N ARG A 496 -8.48 -17.73 -9.33
CA ARG A 496 -8.91 -19.10 -9.01
C ARG A 496 -8.21 -20.06 -9.96
N LEU A 497 -7.35 -20.92 -9.43
CA LEU A 497 -6.52 -21.83 -10.22
C LEU A 497 -6.73 -23.27 -9.77
N ASP A 498 -6.71 -24.24 -10.69
CA ASP A 498 -6.71 -25.66 -10.29
C ASP A 498 -5.43 -25.99 -9.49
N PRO A 499 -5.44 -27.04 -8.64
CA PRO A 499 -4.20 -27.60 -8.11
C PRO A 499 -3.20 -27.92 -9.23
N GLY A 500 -1.94 -27.57 -9.01
CA GLY A 500 -0.88 -27.74 -10.01
C GLY A 500 0.36 -26.87 -9.77
N ASN A 501 1.25 -26.90 -10.75
CA ASN A 501 2.49 -26.12 -10.76
C ASN A 501 2.34 -24.95 -11.73
N TYR A 502 2.69 -23.75 -11.27
CA TYR A 502 2.52 -22.51 -12.00
C TYR A 502 3.78 -21.65 -11.95
N ILE A 503 3.96 -20.82 -12.96
CA ILE A 503 5.03 -19.81 -12.99
C ILE A 503 4.40 -18.44 -13.12
N ILE A 504 4.78 -17.55 -12.22
CA ILE A 504 4.44 -16.14 -12.27
C ILE A 504 5.62 -15.38 -12.86
N VAL A 505 5.37 -14.60 -13.91
CA VAL A 505 6.36 -13.75 -14.57
C VAL A 505 5.95 -12.30 -14.40
N GLY A 506 6.69 -11.57 -13.55
CA GLY A 506 6.54 -10.12 -13.38
C GLY A 506 7.43 -9.37 -14.37
N SER A 507 6.87 -8.44 -15.14
CA SER A 507 7.59 -7.76 -16.20
C SER A 507 7.18 -6.30 -16.38
N THR A 508 8.08 -5.53 -16.98
CA THR A 508 7.81 -4.20 -17.51
C THR A 508 7.25 -4.28 -18.93
N TYR A 509 6.52 -3.27 -19.38
CA TYR A 509 5.98 -3.27 -20.75
C TYR A 509 7.10 -3.22 -21.79
N ARG A 510 8.01 -2.25 -21.63
CA ARG A 510 9.18 -2.08 -22.50
C ARG A 510 10.32 -2.99 -22.02
N PRO A 511 11.05 -3.65 -22.92
CA PRO A 511 12.28 -4.36 -22.58
C PRO A 511 13.37 -3.36 -22.20
N ASN A 512 14.40 -3.83 -21.49
CA ASN A 512 15.54 -3.03 -21.02
C ASN A 512 15.17 -1.85 -20.11
N ALA A 513 13.98 -1.87 -19.49
CA ALA A 513 13.57 -0.91 -18.48
C ALA A 513 14.02 -1.38 -17.09
N PRO A 514 15.02 -0.73 -16.44
CA PRO A 514 15.57 -1.24 -15.20
C PRO A 514 14.71 -0.90 -13.97
N GLY A 515 14.80 -1.76 -12.97
CA GLY A 515 14.52 -1.40 -11.59
C GLY A 515 14.12 -2.58 -10.73
N GLU A 516 13.94 -2.29 -9.45
CA GLU A 516 13.64 -3.31 -8.45
C GLU A 516 12.14 -3.45 -8.25
N PHE A 517 11.74 -4.64 -7.81
CA PHE A 517 10.36 -4.94 -7.47
C PHE A 517 10.28 -5.88 -6.27
N PHE A 518 9.09 -5.95 -5.71
CA PHE A 518 8.68 -6.84 -4.66
C PHE A 518 7.40 -7.53 -5.11
N ILE A 519 7.34 -8.85 -4.98
CA ILE A 519 6.14 -9.64 -5.30
C ILE A 519 5.74 -10.39 -4.04
N ARG A 520 4.45 -10.31 -3.70
CA ARG A 520 3.87 -11.12 -2.63
C ARG A 520 2.69 -11.91 -3.15
N ILE A 521 2.62 -13.16 -2.72
CA ILE A 521 1.66 -14.14 -3.17
C ILE A 521 0.99 -14.72 -1.94
N PHE A 522 -0.32 -14.54 -1.88
CA PHE A 522 -1.20 -15.05 -0.85
C PHE A 522 -1.91 -16.27 -1.40
N SER A 523 -1.90 -17.38 -0.68
CA SER A 523 -2.68 -18.58 -1.00
C SER A 523 -3.48 -19.05 0.22
N LYS A 524 -4.74 -19.47 0.02
CA LYS A 524 -5.46 -20.22 1.05
C LYS A 524 -4.77 -21.61 1.20
N THR A 525 -4.87 -22.24 2.38
CA THR A 525 -4.54 -23.67 2.65
C THR A 525 -3.06 -24.17 2.47
N SER A 526 -2.07 -23.55 3.12
CA SER A 526 -0.67 -24.08 3.22
C SER A 526 0.03 -24.38 1.88
N ASN A 527 -0.43 -23.78 0.78
CA ASN A 527 0.15 -23.96 -0.54
C ASN A 527 1.54 -23.30 -0.61
N THR A 528 2.58 -24.10 -0.86
CA THR A 528 3.99 -23.70 -0.75
C THR A 528 4.58 -23.24 -2.10
N LEU A 529 5.51 -22.28 -2.09
CA LEU A 529 6.29 -21.94 -3.29
C LEU A 529 7.50 -22.86 -3.45
N GLY A 530 7.78 -23.26 -4.70
CA GLY A 530 9.04 -23.88 -5.11
C GLY A 530 10.09 -22.83 -5.53
N GLN A 531 11.35 -23.25 -5.69
CA GLN A 531 12.51 -22.36 -5.89
C GLN A 531 12.35 -21.37 -7.07
N ILE A 532 13.02 -20.21 -6.94
CA ILE A 532 13.23 -19.25 -8.04
C ILE A 532 14.02 -19.95 -9.16
N ILE A 533 13.43 -20.03 -10.36
CA ILE A 533 14.12 -20.55 -11.54
C ILE A 533 14.76 -19.36 -12.26
N PHE A 534 16.07 -19.20 -12.13
CA PHE A 534 16.81 -18.27 -12.99
C PHE A 534 16.87 -18.83 -14.40
N GLY A 535 16.40 -18.05 -15.38
CA GLY A 535 16.61 -18.34 -16.80
C GLY A 535 18.06 -18.07 -17.18
N GLU A 536 18.97 -18.97 -16.83
CA GLU A 536 20.24 -19.08 -17.54
C GLU A 536 20.00 -19.88 -18.82
N ASP A 537 20.52 -19.39 -19.95
CA ASP A 537 20.70 -20.18 -21.17
C ASP A 537 21.61 -21.36 -20.83
N THR A 538 21.04 -22.49 -20.37
CA THR A 538 21.78 -23.74 -20.35
C THR A 538 21.85 -24.21 -21.79
N GLU A 539 22.93 -23.88 -22.49
CA GLU A 539 23.30 -24.42 -23.80
C GLU A 539 23.49 -25.96 -23.72
N GLY A 540 22.41 -26.70 -23.48
CA GLY A 540 22.39 -28.16 -23.41
C GLY A 540 23.12 -28.80 -22.23
N ARG A 541 23.42 -28.09 -21.12
CA ARG A 541 23.94 -28.73 -19.90
C ARG A 541 22.81 -29.02 -18.90
N SER A 542 22.61 -30.32 -18.68
CA SER A 542 21.67 -30.94 -17.75
C SER A 542 21.60 -30.27 -16.39
N THR A 543 20.38 -30.19 -15.86
CA THR A 543 20.09 -29.97 -14.44
C THR A 543 20.92 -30.92 -13.58
N LEU A 544 21.68 -30.36 -12.63
CA LEU A 544 22.39 -31.16 -11.65
C LEU A 544 21.37 -31.78 -10.70
N SER A 545 21.42 -33.09 -10.50
CA SER A 545 20.64 -33.77 -9.48
C SER A 545 21.02 -33.26 -8.08
N ARG A 546 20.14 -33.41 -7.10
CA ARG A 546 20.41 -33.05 -5.69
C ARG A 546 21.74 -33.65 -5.18
N GLU A 547 22.04 -34.86 -5.62
CA GLU A 547 23.28 -35.58 -5.31
C GLU A 547 24.52 -34.97 -6.00
N GLN A 548 24.37 -34.47 -7.23
CA GLN A 548 25.44 -33.77 -7.95
C GLN A 548 25.72 -32.38 -7.36
N VAL A 549 24.70 -31.69 -6.85
CA VAL A 549 24.85 -30.42 -6.12
C VAL A 549 25.55 -30.65 -4.77
N GLU A 550 25.19 -31.71 -4.04
CA GLU A 550 25.86 -32.09 -2.79
C GLU A 550 27.33 -32.47 -3.01
N ASN A 551 27.66 -33.17 -4.10
CA ASN A 551 29.05 -33.48 -4.45
C ASN A 551 29.85 -32.22 -4.84
N LEU A 552 29.27 -31.30 -5.61
CA LEU A 552 29.90 -30.01 -5.94
C LEU A 552 30.18 -29.14 -4.71
N LEU A 553 29.24 -29.12 -3.75
CA LEU A 553 29.40 -28.43 -2.47
C LEU A 553 30.47 -29.09 -1.59
N THR A 554 30.67 -30.41 -1.73
CA THR A 554 31.71 -31.16 -1.00
C THR A 554 33.09 -30.92 -1.61
N ASP A 555 33.19 -30.87 -2.94
CA ASP A 555 34.44 -30.56 -3.65
C ASP A 555 34.91 -29.11 -3.41
N LEU A 556 33.97 -28.15 -3.35
CA LEU A 556 34.24 -26.75 -2.97
C LEU A 556 34.77 -26.62 -1.53
N ARG A 557 34.28 -27.46 -0.60
CA ARG A 557 34.81 -27.53 0.78
C ARG A 557 36.23 -28.07 0.83
N THR A 558 36.60 -29.00 -0.05
CA THR A 558 37.98 -29.51 -0.13
C THR A 558 38.96 -28.54 -0.82
N LEU A 559 38.49 -27.68 -1.73
CA LEU A 559 39.33 -26.64 -2.33
C LEU A 559 39.65 -25.50 -1.34
N GLN A 560 38.75 -25.21 -0.40
CA GLN A 560 38.94 -24.18 0.64
C GLN A 560 40.09 -24.48 1.62
N VAL A 561 40.57 -25.73 1.68
CA VAL A 561 41.69 -26.12 2.56
C VAL A 561 43.07 -25.89 1.89
N ARG A 562 43.14 -25.66 0.56
CA ARG A 562 44.41 -25.59 -0.17
C ARG A 562 44.84 -24.21 -0.68
N VAL A 563 44.04 -23.17 -0.51
CA VAL A 563 44.39 -21.81 -0.97
C VAL A 563 44.19 -20.80 0.16
N CYS A 564 45.03 -20.90 1.19
CA CYS A 564 45.32 -19.78 2.07
C CYS A 564 46.69 -19.25 1.64
N VAL A 565 46.71 -18.25 0.75
CA VAL A 565 47.71 -17.16 0.60
C VAL A 565 47.39 -16.41 -0.72
N CYS A 566 47.13 -15.11 -0.58
CA CYS A 566 47.14 -14.04 -1.60
C CYS A 566 45.89 -13.71 -2.47
N VAL A 567 45.29 -12.56 -2.11
CA VAL A 567 44.64 -11.50 -2.93
C VAL A 567 43.10 -11.38 -2.87
N CYS A 568 42.68 -10.18 -2.45
CA CYS A 568 41.33 -9.66 -2.22
C CYS A 568 40.43 -9.60 -3.46
N VAL A 569 39.19 -10.13 -3.37
CA VAL A 569 37.96 -9.58 -3.99
C VAL A 569 36.74 -10.01 -3.16
N CYS A 570 35.81 -9.08 -2.94
CA CYS A 570 34.61 -9.16 -2.10
C CYS A 570 33.64 -10.30 -2.47
N VAL A 571 33.30 -11.13 -1.48
CA VAL A 571 32.05 -11.91 -1.43
C VAL A 571 31.57 -11.91 0.02
N CYS A 572 30.46 -11.21 0.30
CA CYS A 572 29.76 -11.30 1.58
C CYS A 572 28.79 -12.49 1.54
N VAL A 573 29.20 -13.63 2.10
CA VAL A 573 28.29 -14.68 2.56
C VAL A 573 28.35 -14.67 4.09
N CYS A 574 27.28 -14.18 4.71
CA CYS A 574 26.99 -14.49 6.12
C CYS A 574 26.14 -15.77 6.13
N VAL A 575 26.76 -16.90 6.47
CA VAL A 575 26.06 -18.06 7.04
C VAL A 575 26.50 -18.17 8.50
N CYS A 576 25.55 -17.86 9.37
CA CYS A 576 25.46 -18.29 10.76
C CYS A 576 24.17 -19.16 10.75
N VAL A 577 24.11 -20.41 11.23
CA VAL A 577 24.48 -20.89 12.57
C VAL A 577 24.47 -22.43 12.64
N CYS A 578 25.49 -22.96 13.32
CA CYS A 578 25.62 -24.14 14.23
C CYS A 578 25.12 -25.55 13.86
N MET A 579 26.04 -26.52 13.96
CA MET A 579 26.44 -27.10 15.26
C MET A 579 27.94 -26.96 15.47
#